data_AF-A0A7Y2PK72-F1
#
_entry.id   AF-A0A7Y2PK72-F1
#
_cell.length_a   1.000
_cell.length_b   1.000
_cell.length_c   1.000
_cell.angle_alpha   90.00
_cell.angle_beta   90.00
_cell.angle_gamma   90.00
#
_symmetry.space_group_name_H-M   'P 1'
#
loop_
_entity.id
_entity.type
_entity.pdbx_description
1 polymer ?
#
loop_
_entity_poly.entity_id
_entity_poly.type
_entity_poly.pdbx_seq_one_letter_code
_entity_poly.pdbx_strand_id
1 'polypeptide(L)' 'MSDPRSTTLTGIDSHAHVFSRELNLSAARRYTPDYDATLVQYLKYLGDHGLSHGVLVQPSFLGTDNSYLLAALEQAPG' A
#
# COMPACT_ATOMS: atom_id res chain seq x y z
N MET A 1 14.08 -4.54 27.37
CA MET A 1 12.89 -3.81 26.88
C MET A 1 12.96 -3.82 25.37
N SER A 2 12.15 -4.64 24.69
CA SER A 2 12.09 -4.64 23.23
C SER A 2 11.40 -3.35 22.78
N ASP A 3 11.98 -2.67 21.79
CA ASP A 3 11.32 -1.56 21.12
C ASP A 3 10.03 -2.09 20.46
N PRO A 4 8.84 -1.52 20.73
CA PRO A 4 7.60 -1.93 20.08
C PRO A 4 7.63 -1.78 18.55
N ARG A 5 8.65 -1.10 17.99
CA ARG A 5 8.89 -0.95 16.55
C ARG A 5 9.77 -2.04 15.94
N SER A 6 10.36 -2.93 16.74
CA SER A 6 11.25 -3.96 16.21
C SER A 6 10.45 -5.19 15.78
N THR A 7 9.83 -5.10 14.61
CA THR A 7 9.25 -6.26 13.92
C THR A 7 10.36 -7.11 13.33
N THR A 8 10.35 -8.43 13.56
CA THR A 8 11.34 -9.31 12.93
C THR A 8 11.22 -9.24 11.40
N LEU A 9 12.34 -9.03 10.72
CA LEU A 9 12.38 -8.99 9.26
C LEU A 9 12.31 -10.41 8.69
N THR A 10 11.12 -10.85 8.27
CA THR A 10 10.89 -12.17 7.68
C THR A 10 10.86 -12.14 6.16
N GLY A 11 10.53 -10.98 5.57
CA GLY A 11 10.53 -10.76 4.13
C GLY A 11 9.95 -9.39 3.78
N ILE A 12 10.27 -8.91 2.58
CA ILE A 12 9.81 -7.62 2.06
C ILE A 12 9.15 -7.85 0.70
N ASP A 13 7.87 -7.53 0.58
CA ASP A 13 7.24 -7.32 -0.73
C ASP A 13 7.76 -6.00 -1.32
N SER A 14 8.48 -6.07 -2.42
CA SER A 14 9.16 -4.91 -3.00
C SER A 14 8.26 -4.01 -3.85
N HIS A 15 7.02 -4.41 -4.16
CA HIS A 15 6.17 -3.62 -5.06
C HIS A 15 4.67 -3.95 -4.91
N ALA A 16 3.94 -3.07 -4.24
CA ALA A 16 2.48 -3.14 -4.15
C ALA A 16 1.80 -1.79 -4.42
N HIS A 17 0.53 -1.85 -4.80
CA HIS A 17 -0.33 -0.67 -4.94
C HIS A 17 -1.52 -0.79 -3.99
N VAL A 18 -1.82 0.29 -3.26
CA VAL A 18 -3.05 0.42 -2.48
C VAL A 18 -3.84 1.62 -2.94
N PHE A 19 -5.16 1.48 -3.02
CA PHE A 19 -6.09 2.49 -3.53
C PHE A 19 -7.54 2.13 -3.18
N SER A 20 -8.40 3.14 -3.21
CA SER A 20 -9.85 2.95 -3.37
C SER A 20 -10.27 3.32 -4.79
N ARG A 21 -11.27 2.62 -5.33
CA ARG A 21 -11.87 2.92 -6.63
C ARG A 21 -12.63 4.25 -6.66
N GLU A 22 -12.95 4.81 -5.49
CA GLU A 22 -13.67 6.09 -5.36
C GLU A 22 -12.73 7.32 -5.45
N LEU A 23 -11.41 7.10 -5.56
CA LEU A 23 -10.44 8.18 -5.68
C LEU A 23 -10.54 8.89 -7.04
N ASN A 24 -10.11 10.16 -7.05
CA ASN A 24 -10.00 10.94 -8.28
C ASN A 24 -8.93 10.35 -9.19
N LEU A 25 -9.36 9.72 -10.29
CA LEU A 25 -8.46 9.10 -11.24
C LEU A 25 -7.88 10.14 -12.21
N SER A 26 -6.60 9.98 -12.54
CA SER A 26 -5.91 10.76 -13.57
C SER A 26 -6.65 10.69 -14.91
N ALA A 27 -6.72 11.83 -15.59
CA ALA A 27 -7.25 11.93 -16.95
C ALA A 27 -6.42 11.11 -17.96
N ALA A 28 -5.11 10.96 -17.72
CA ALA A 28 -4.17 10.24 -18.59
C ALA A 28 -4.04 8.74 -18.25
N ARG A 29 -4.98 8.16 -17.49
CA ARG A 29 -4.91 6.75 -17.06
C ARG A 29 -5.03 5.77 -18.24
N ARG A 30 -4.32 4.65 -18.15
CA ARG A 30 -4.39 3.55 -19.13
C ARG A 30 -5.60 2.63 -18.94
N TYR A 31 -6.08 2.51 -17.70
CA TYR A 31 -7.24 1.69 -17.34
C TYR A 31 -7.86 2.22 -16.04
N THR A 32 -9.06 1.72 -15.71
CA THR A 32 -9.80 2.04 -14.49
C THR A 32 -10.01 0.76 -13.70
N PRO A 33 -9.45 0.64 -12.47
CA PRO A 33 -9.81 -0.45 -11.56
C PRO A 33 -11.29 -0.39 -11.17
N ASP A 34 -11.95 -1.54 -11.09
CA ASP A 34 -13.36 -1.68 -10.66
C ASP A 34 -13.50 -2.22 -9.21
N TYR A 35 -12.36 -2.48 -8.56
CA TYR A 35 -12.24 -2.99 -7.20
C TYR A 35 -11.36 -2.10 -6.32
N ASP A 36 -11.44 -2.30 -5.00
CA ASP A 36 -10.58 -1.65 -4.01
C ASP A 36 -9.37 -2.54 -3.67
N ALA A 37 -8.21 -1.91 -3.46
CA ALA A 37 -7.01 -2.54 -2.91
C ALA A 37 -6.58 -1.77 -1.66
N THR A 38 -7.29 -1.95 -0.56
CA THR A 38 -7.09 -1.16 0.66
C THR A 38 -5.81 -1.56 1.41
N LEU A 39 -5.28 -0.65 2.24
CA LEU A 39 -4.13 -0.96 3.12
C LEU A 39 -4.41 -2.16 4.04
N VAL A 40 -5.62 -2.26 4.59
CA VAL A 40 -6.01 -3.38 5.48
C VAL A 40 -5.91 -4.73 4.77
N GLN A 41 -6.41 -4.80 3.53
CA GLN A 41 -6.30 -6.01 2.71
C GLN A 41 -4.84 -6.35 2.42
N TYR A 42 -4.02 -5.34 2.10
CA TYR A 42 -2.60 -5.54 1.84
C TYR A 42 -1.83 -6.05 3.06
N LEU A 43 -2.01 -5.45 4.23
CA LEU A 43 -1.36 -5.89 5.47
C LEU A 43 -1.77 -7.31 5.86
N LYS A 44 -3.05 -7.65 5.70
CA LYS A 44 -3.51 -9.03 5.88
C LYS A 44 -2.80 -9.98 4.90
N TYR A 45 -2.68 -9.57 3.63
CA TYR A 45 -2.03 -10.37 2.61
C TYR A 45 -0.55 -10.64 2.92
N LEU A 46 0.19 -9.63 3.41
CA LEU A 46 1.57 -9.81 3.89
C LEU A 46 1.64 -10.83 5.04
N GLY A 47 0.77 -10.68 6.05
CA GLY A 47 0.70 -11.57 7.20
C GLY A 47 0.36 -13.02 6.81
N ASP A 48 -0.60 -13.23 5.91
CA ASP A 48 -0.99 -14.54 5.41
C ASP A 48 0.17 -15.25 4.66
N HIS A 49 1.13 -14.48 4.11
CA HIS A 49 2.30 -14.99 3.38
C HIS A 49 3.61 -14.94 4.19
N GLY A 50 3.55 -14.57 5.48
CA GLY A 50 4.73 -14.50 6.34
C GLY A 50 5.72 -13.37 6.01
N LEU A 51 5.28 -12.36 5.25
CA LEU A 51 6.07 -11.16 4.96
C LEU A 51 5.84 -10.12 6.06
N SER A 52 6.90 -9.42 6.46
CA SER A 52 6.80 -8.43 7.54
C SER A 52 6.75 -6.99 7.05
N HIS A 53 7.21 -6.71 5.84
CA HIS A 53 7.24 -5.36 5.28
C HIS A 53 6.81 -5.35 3.82
N GLY A 54 6.44 -4.16 3.34
CA GLY A 54 6.01 -3.91 1.97
C GLY A 54 6.43 -2.54 1.49
N VAL A 55 6.63 -2.39 0.18
CA VAL A 55 6.88 -1.11 -0.48
C VAL A 55 5.66 -0.70 -1.28
N LEU A 56 5.02 0.39 -0.86
CA LEU A 56 3.91 1.00 -1.59
C LEU A 56 4.45 1.86 -2.74
N VAL A 57 3.93 1.63 -3.93
CA VAL A 57 4.28 2.34 -5.16
C VAL A 57 3.05 3.09 -5.67
N GLN A 58 3.25 4.31 -6.16
CA GLN A 58 2.16 5.11 -6.72
C GLN A 58 1.59 4.45 -7.98
N PRO A 59 0.27 4.14 -8.03
CA PRO A 59 -0.34 3.60 -9.22
C PRO A 59 -0.53 4.69 -10.29
N SER A 60 -0.18 4.38 -11.53
CA SER A 60 -0.23 5.36 -12.64
C SER A 60 -1.61 5.98 -12.89
N PHE A 61 -2.70 5.30 -12.54
CA PHE A 61 -4.05 5.82 -12.70
C PHE A 61 -4.43 6.90 -11.67
N LEU A 62 -3.61 7.13 -10.62
CA LEU A 62 -3.74 8.28 -9.71
C LEU A 62 -2.81 9.44 -10.08
N GLY A 63 -1.99 9.28 -11.13
CA GLY A 63 -1.05 10.31 -11.56
C GLY A 63 -0.10 10.71 -10.43
N THR A 64 -0.01 12.01 -10.15
CA THR A 64 0.87 12.58 -9.12
C THR A 64 0.17 12.86 -7.79
N ASP A 65 -1.12 12.54 -7.68
CA ASP A 65 -1.81 12.62 -6.39
C ASP A 65 -1.42 11.42 -5.54
N ASN A 66 -0.43 11.63 -4.67
CA ASN A 66 0.11 10.62 -3.77
C ASN A 66 -0.60 10.65 -2.40
N SER A 67 -1.67 11.42 -2.23
CA SER A 67 -2.27 11.65 -0.90
C SER A 67 -2.73 10.36 -0.24
N TYR A 68 -3.30 9.43 -1.02
CA TYR A 68 -3.71 8.12 -0.51
C TYR A 68 -2.50 7.25 -0.11
N LEU A 69 -1.44 7.25 -0.92
CA LEU A 69 -0.20 6.53 -0.61
C LEU A 69 0.43 7.06 0.68
N LEU A 70 0.53 8.38 0.84
CA LEU A 70 1.11 9.01 2.03
C LEU A 70 0.27 8.71 3.28
N ALA A 71 -1.06 8.82 3.19
CA ALA A 71 -1.96 8.49 4.28
C ALA A 71 -1.88 7.00 4.68
N ALA A 72 -1.61 6.10 3.73
CA ALA A 72 -1.40 4.69 4.02
C ALA A 72 -0.08 4.44 4.76
N LEU A 73 1.01 5.13 4.37
CA LEU A 73 2.30 5.05 5.05
C LEU A 73 2.23 5.56 6.50
N GLU A 74 1.48 6.63 6.76
CA GLU A 74 1.27 7.16 8.12
C GLU A 74 0.53 6.19 9.04
N GLN A 75 -0.34 5.35 8.50
CA GLN A 75 -1.11 4.35 9.27
C GLN A 75 -0.29 3.10 9.62
N ALA A 76 0.76 2.81 8.86
CA ALA A 76 1.63 1.65 9.06
C ALA A 76 3.11 2.06 8.97
N PRO A 77 3.62 2.84 9.94
CA PRO A 77 5.01 3.25 9.94
C PRO A 77 5.93 2.04 10.14
N GLY A 78 6.95 1.94 9.30
CA GLY A 78 8.06 0.98 9.43
C GLY A 78 9.21 1.52 10.28
#